data_AF-A0A2D9EZF4-F1
#
_entry.id   AF-A0A2D9EZF4-F1
#
_cell.length_a   1.000
_cell.length_b   1.000
_cell.length_c   1.000
_cell.angle_alpha   90.00
_cell.angle_beta   90.00
_cell.angle_gamma   90.00
#
_symmetry.space_group_name_H-M   'P 1'
#
loop_
_entity.id
_entity.type
_entity.pdbx_description
1 polymer ?
#
loop_
_entity_poly.entity_id
_entity_poly.type
_entity_poly.pdbx_seq_one_letter_code
_entity_poly.pdbx_strand_id
1 'polypeptide(L)'
;MTASWTGYAYLISSVLFILALRGLSSPETARRGNLMGIIGMTIAIVTTLLDPGVMSFGMIILAILIGGSVGTLTALKIQMTALPQLVAAFHSLVGMAAVFVATAALFNPKAYGLGAVGEIPGASLVEMSLGTAIGAITFSGS
;
A
#
# COMPACT_ATOMS: atom_id res chain seq x y z
N MET A 1 0.93 17.85 9.51
CA MET A 1 0.23 18.67 8.48
C MET A 1 -1.19 19.00 8.97
N THR A 2 -1.83 20.07 8.50
CA THR A 2 -3.27 20.25 8.78
C THR A 2 -4.08 19.27 7.91
N ALA A 3 -5.27 18.87 8.38
CA ALA A 3 -6.11 17.87 7.72
C ALA A 3 -6.38 18.19 6.23
N SER A 4 -6.54 19.47 5.89
CA SER A 4 -6.76 19.92 4.51
C SER A 4 -5.58 19.62 3.60
N TRP A 5 -4.35 19.85 4.06
CA TRP A 5 -3.14 19.58 3.26
C TRP A 5 -2.93 18.08 3.02
N THR A 6 -3.22 17.25 4.02
CA THR A 6 -3.17 15.79 3.90
C THR A 6 -4.17 15.30 2.83
N GLY A 7 -5.39 15.82 2.87
CA GLY A 7 -6.43 15.49 1.87
C GLY A 7 -6.01 15.87 0.45
N TYR A 8 -5.48 17.08 0.25
CA TYR A 8 -4.99 17.51 -1.07
C TYR A 8 -3.82 16.66 -1.57
N ALA A 9 -2.87 16.30 -0.70
CA ALA A 9 -1.75 15.45 -1.08
C ALA A 9 -2.20 14.04 -1.50
N TYR A 10 -3.16 13.43 -0.79
CA TYR A 10 -3.74 12.16 -1.20
C TYR A 10 -4.56 12.26 -2.48
N LEU A 11 -5.27 13.38 -2.71
CA LEU A 11 -5.96 13.62 -3.97
C LEU A 11 -4.98 13.71 -5.14
N ILE A 12 -3.89 14.47 -4.98
CA ILE A 12 -2.82 14.58 -6.00
C ILE A 12 -2.21 13.21 -6.29
N SER A 13 -1.88 12.44 -5.24
CA SER A 13 -1.38 11.07 -5.40
C SER A 13 -2.36 10.19 -6.17
N SER A 14 -3.65 10.27 -5.88
CA SER A 14 -4.70 9.47 -6.54
C SER A 14 -4.81 9.82 -8.02
N VAL A 15 -4.78 11.12 -8.36
CA VAL A 15 -4.77 11.59 -9.76
C VAL A 15 -3.52 11.08 -10.49
N LEU A 16 -2.35 11.12 -9.85
CA LEU A 16 -1.11 10.61 -10.44
C LEU A 16 -1.16 9.10 -10.71
N PHE A 17 -1.79 8.30 -9.83
CA PHE A 17 -1.99 6.88 -10.10
C PHE A 17 -2.91 6.63 -11.31
N ILE A 18 -3.98 7.42 -11.46
CA ILE A 18 -4.86 7.33 -12.64
C ILE A 18 -4.08 7.67 -13.92
N LEU A 19 -3.27 8.74 -13.90
CA LEU A 19 -2.44 9.13 -15.03
C LEU A 19 -1.32 8.11 -15.31
N ALA A 20 -0.79 7.45 -14.29
CA ALA A 20 0.18 6.38 -14.43
C ALA A 20 -0.40 5.21 -15.21
N LEU A 21 -1.60 4.73 -14.81
CA LEU A 21 -2.30 3.65 -15.51
C LEU A 21 -2.61 4.02 -16.96
N ARG A 22 -3.11 5.25 -17.20
CA ARG A 22 -3.35 5.76 -18.56
C ARG A 22 -2.06 5.76 -19.40
N GLY A 23 -0.94 6.19 -18.83
CA GLY A 23 0.35 6.23 -19.52
C GLY A 23 0.93 4.83 -19.79
N LEU A 24 0.63 3.84 -18.96
CA LEU A 24 1.08 2.46 -19.18
C LEU A 24 0.33 1.75 -20.31
N SER A 25 -0.82 2.28 -20.76
CA SER A 25 -1.61 1.69 -21.85
C SER A 25 -1.04 1.92 -23.26
N SER A 26 0.04 2.70 -23.42
CA SER A 26 0.70 2.91 -24.73
C SER A 26 2.24 2.86 -24.60
N PRO A 27 2.96 2.19 -25.51
CA PRO A 27 4.43 2.14 -25.47
C PRO A 27 5.11 3.51 -25.49
N GLU A 28 4.53 4.48 -26.22
CA GLU A 28 5.07 5.84 -26.37
C GLU A 28 5.02 6.62 -25.04
N THR A 29 4.00 6.35 -24.21
CA THR A 29 3.77 7.05 -22.95
C THR A 29 4.17 6.24 -21.70
N ALA A 30 4.49 4.96 -21.83
CA ALA A 30 4.78 4.03 -20.74
C ALA A 30 5.82 4.54 -19.74
N ARG A 31 6.93 5.13 -20.22
CA ARG A 31 7.98 5.68 -19.34
C ARG A 31 7.48 6.84 -18.49
N ARG A 32 6.67 7.73 -19.07
CA ARG A 32 6.04 8.85 -18.34
C ARG A 32 4.98 8.31 -17.37
N GLY A 33 4.20 7.32 -17.78
CA GLY A 33 3.25 6.59 -16.93
C GLY A 33 3.91 6.06 -15.66
N ASN A 34 5.00 5.33 -15.82
CA ASN A 34 5.75 4.78 -14.69
C ASN A 34 6.29 5.87 -13.75
N LEU A 35 6.84 6.97 -14.30
CA LEU A 35 7.33 8.09 -13.49
C LEU A 35 6.20 8.74 -12.66
N MET A 36 5.03 8.94 -13.25
CA MET A 36 3.86 9.47 -12.53
C MET A 36 3.46 8.56 -11.38
N GLY A 37 3.52 7.24 -11.57
CA GLY A 37 3.27 6.25 -10.51
C GLY A 37 4.28 6.34 -9.36
N ILE A 38 5.58 6.47 -9.67
CA ILE A 38 6.64 6.64 -8.66
C ILE A 38 6.43 7.92 -7.85
N ILE A 39 6.12 9.04 -8.51
CA ILE A 39 5.87 10.32 -7.84
C ILE A 39 4.63 10.22 -6.95
N GLY A 40 3.54 9.64 -7.47
CA GLY A 40 2.31 9.42 -6.70
C GLY A 40 2.57 8.61 -5.42
N MET A 41 3.21 7.44 -5.55
CA MET A 41 3.56 6.60 -4.39
C MET A 41 4.47 7.34 -3.39
N THR A 42 5.44 8.11 -3.87
CA THR A 42 6.32 8.91 -3.00
C THR A 42 5.53 9.93 -2.20
N ILE A 43 4.59 10.65 -2.84
CA ILE A 43 3.71 11.62 -2.17
C ILE A 43 2.86 10.92 -1.11
N ALA A 44 2.26 9.77 -1.42
CA ALA A 44 1.43 9.02 -0.47
C ALA A 44 2.22 8.60 0.79
N ILE A 45 3.42 8.02 0.60
CA ILE A 45 4.27 7.57 1.71
C ILE A 45 4.71 8.76 2.56
N VAL A 46 5.22 9.84 1.94
CA VAL A 46 5.67 11.03 2.67
C VAL A 46 4.52 11.68 3.43
N THR A 47 3.35 11.81 2.80
CA THR A 47 2.15 12.37 3.44
C THR A 47 1.75 11.55 4.67
N THR A 48 1.77 10.22 4.56
CA THR A 48 1.45 9.31 5.68
C THR A 48 2.47 9.44 6.81
N LEU A 49 3.77 9.53 6.48
CA LEU A 49 4.83 9.71 7.47
C LEU A 49 4.77 11.05 8.20
N LEU A 50 4.20 12.09 7.57
CA LEU A 50 4.02 13.41 8.18
C LEU A 50 2.75 13.50 9.06
N ASP A 51 2.02 12.39 9.21
CA ASP A 51 0.88 12.31 10.13
C ASP A 51 1.38 12.36 11.59
N PRO A 52 0.81 13.23 12.45
CA PRO A 52 1.23 13.36 13.84
C PRO A 52 1.08 12.08 14.69
N GLY A 53 0.23 11.13 14.27
CA GLY A 53 0.05 9.84 14.94
C GLY A 53 1.19 8.85 14.67
N VAL A 54 2.06 9.12 13.70
CA VAL A 54 3.21 8.26 13.40
C VAL A 54 4.33 8.55 14.38
N MET A 55 4.60 7.59 15.28
CA MET A 55 5.66 7.72 16.29
C MET A 55 6.89 6.86 16.00
N SER A 56 6.73 5.73 15.30
CA SER A 56 7.77 4.71 15.16
C SER A 56 8.56 4.81 13.85
N PHE A 57 9.10 5.99 13.55
CA PHE A 57 9.84 6.26 12.31
C PHE A 57 10.99 5.29 12.06
N GLY A 58 11.76 4.93 13.10
CA GLY A 58 12.89 4.01 12.98
C GLY A 58 12.47 2.64 12.45
N MET A 59 11.42 2.04 13.02
CA MET A 59 10.91 0.74 12.53
C MET A 59 10.30 0.84 11.14
N ILE A 60 9.57 1.92 10.84
CA ILE A 60 8.93 2.11 9.53
C ILE A 60 10.00 2.23 8.43
N ILE A 61 11.01 3.08 8.64
CA ILE A 61 12.12 3.24 7.69
C ILE A 61 12.87 1.92 7.54
N LEU A 62 13.15 1.21 8.63
CA LEU A 62 13.80 -0.09 8.58
C LEU A 62 12.99 -1.11 7.77
N ALA A 63 11.68 -1.20 7.99
CA ALA A 63 10.79 -2.09 7.25
C ALA A 63 10.73 -1.73 5.75
N ILE A 64 10.64 -0.45 5.42
CA ILE A 64 10.70 0.04 4.02
C ILE A 64 12.03 -0.33 3.38
N LEU A 65 13.15 -0.14 4.07
CA LEU A 65 14.47 -0.48 3.55
C LEU A 65 14.64 -1.98 3.33
N ILE A 66 14.19 -2.82 4.27
CA ILE A 66 14.25 -4.28 4.12
C ILE A 66 13.38 -4.72 2.95
N GLY A 67 12.10 -4.37 2.96
CA GLY A 67 11.15 -4.77 1.91
C GLY A 67 11.53 -4.22 0.53
N GLY A 68 11.88 -2.93 0.47
CA GLY A 68 12.28 -2.25 -0.76
C GLY A 68 13.58 -2.79 -1.35
N SER A 69 14.57 -3.13 -0.52
CA SER A 69 15.82 -3.73 -0.98
C SER A 69 15.61 -5.15 -1.50
N VAL A 70 14.89 -5.99 -0.76
CA VAL A 70 14.57 -7.37 -1.19
C VAL A 70 13.77 -7.35 -2.49
N GLY A 71 12.73 -6.51 -2.57
CA GLY A 71 11.92 -6.35 -3.78
C GLY A 71 12.75 -5.90 -4.99
N THR A 72 13.61 -4.90 -4.80
CA THR A 72 14.47 -4.35 -5.87
C THR A 72 15.50 -5.37 -6.35
N LEU A 73 16.20 -6.04 -5.43
CA LEU A 73 17.19 -7.07 -5.77
C LEU A 73 16.55 -8.25 -6.50
N THR A 74 15.35 -8.67 -6.09
CA THR A 74 14.62 -9.76 -6.73
C THR A 74 14.17 -9.35 -8.14
N ALA A 75 13.59 -8.15 -8.29
CA ALA A 75 13.11 -7.64 -9.57
C ALA A 75 14.25 -7.43 -10.60
N LEU A 76 15.45 -7.04 -10.15
CA LEU A 76 16.62 -6.85 -11.02
C LEU A 76 17.27 -8.17 -11.48
N LYS A 77 17.11 -9.25 -10.71
CA LYS A 77 17.77 -10.54 -10.97
C LYS A 77 16.88 -11.58 -11.66
N ILE A 78 15.58 -11.35 -11.69
CA ILE A 78 14.61 -12.30 -12.27
C ILE A 78 14.78 -12.42 -13.79
N GLN A 79 14.51 -13.61 -14.32
CA GLN A 79 14.43 -13.81 -15.77
C GLN A 79 13.10 -13.29 -16.31
N MET A 80 13.09 -12.69 -17.50
CA MET A 80 11.85 -12.20 -18.14
C MET A 80 10.84 -13.33 -18.43
N THR A 81 11.30 -14.57 -18.57
CA THR A 81 10.45 -15.77 -18.69
C THR A 81 9.70 -16.11 -17.40
N ALA A 82 10.22 -15.67 -16.24
CA ALA A 82 9.64 -15.88 -14.93
C ALA A 82 8.87 -14.66 -14.40
N LEU A 83 8.62 -13.66 -15.26
CA LEU A 83 7.87 -12.46 -14.89
C LEU A 83 6.47 -12.77 -14.33
N PRO A 84 5.69 -13.72 -14.90
CA PRO A 84 4.38 -14.06 -14.35
C PRO A 84 4.43 -14.52 -12.88
N GLN A 85 5.43 -15.34 -12.52
CA GLN A 85 5.62 -15.86 -11.16
C GLN A 85 6.04 -14.77 -10.19
N LEU A 86 6.90 -13.83 -10.62
CA LEU A 86 7.26 -12.69 -9.79
C LEU A 86 6.05 -11.79 -9.49
N VAL A 87 5.20 -11.56 -10.50
CA VAL A 87 3.98 -10.76 -10.33
C VAL A 87 3.04 -11.44 -9.34
N ALA A 88 2.85 -12.76 -9.44
CA ALA A 88 2.04 -13.52 -8.49
C ALA A 88 2.60 -13.44 -7.05
N ALA A 89 3.91 -13.64 -6.89
CA ALA A 89 4.59 -13.50 -5.60
C ALA A 89 4.38 -12.09 -4.99
N PHE A 90 4.48 -11.01 -5.77
CA PHE A 90 4.22 -9.66 -5.26
C PHE A 90 2.74 -9.43 -4.89
N HIS A 91 1.79 -9.99 -5.63
CA HIS A 91 0.37 -9.93 -5.25
C HIS A 91 0.09 -10.67 -3.95
N SER A 92 0.77 -11.81 -3.71
CA SER A 92 0.66 -12.52 -2.43
C SER A 92 1.03 -11.61 -1.24
N LEU A 93 2.12 -10.84 -1.35
CA LEU A 93 2.60 -9.94 -0.31
C LEU A 93 1.63 -8.77 -0.06
N VAL A 94 0.96 -8.26 -1.10
CA VAL A 94 -0.11 -7.26 -0.95
C VAL A 94 -1.28 -7.85 -0.17
N GLY A 95 -1.67 -9.10 -0.45
CA GLY A 95 -2.70 -9.81 0.30
C GLY A 95 -2.34 -9.98 1.77
N MET A 96 -1.11 -10.39 2.07
CA MET A 96 -0.62 -10.50 3.46
C MET A 96 -0.61 -9.16 4.18
N ALA A 97 -0.21 -8.07 3.50
CA ALA A 97 -0.24 -6.73 4.08
C ALA A 97 -1.67 -6.31 4.47
N ALA A 98 -2.67 -6.61 3.65
CA ALA A 98 -4.07 -6.33 3.97
C ALA A 98 -4.53 -7.09 5.22
N VAL A 99 -4.16 -8.36 5.37
CA VAL A 99 -4.44 -9.17 6.57
C VAL A 99 -3.79 -8.56 7.81
N PHE A 100 -2.52 -8.15 7.73
CA PHE A 100 -1.84 -7.53 8.87
C PHE A 100 -2.44 -6.17 9.24
N VAL A 101 -2.83 -5.34 8.28
CA VAL A 101 -3.50 -4.05 8.54
C VAL A 101 -4.84 -4.26 9.23
N ALA A 102 -5.68 -5.19 8.75
CA ALA A 102 -6.96 -5.49 9.36
C ALA A 102 -6.80 -6.09 10.77
N THR A 103 -5.80 -6.96 10.95
CA THR A 103 -5.46 -7.53 12.27
C THR A 103 -5.03 -6.42 13.25
N ALA A 104 -4.15 -5.51 12.82
CA ALA A 104 -3.70 -4.39 13.62
C ALA A 104 -4.87 -3.45 14.00
N ALA A 105 -5.78 -3.18 13.07
CA ALA A 105 -6.98 -2.38 13.33
C ALA A 105 -7.98 -3.08 14.28
N LEU A 106 -8.05 -4.42 14.26
CA LEU A 106 -8.91 -5.17 15.18
C LEU A 106 -8.40 -5.14 16.62
N PHE A 107 -7.08 -5.29 16.81
CA PHE A 107 -6.45 -5.31 18.13
C PHE A 107 -6.12 -3.92 18.68
N ASN A 108 -6.02 -2.90 17.82
CA ASN A 108 -5.80 -1.51 18.23
C ASN A 108 -6.70 -0.54 17.44
N PRO A 109 -8.04 -0.61 17.59
CA PRO A 109 -8.97 0.22 16.81
C PRO A 109 -8.80 1.72 17.06
N LYS A 110 -8.34 2.11 18.25
CA LYS A 110 -8.08 3.53 18.60
C LYS A 110 -7.06 4.17 17.67
N ALA A 111 -6.00 3.45 17.29
CA ALA A 111 -4.97 3.95 16.38
C ALA A 111 -5.50 4.21 14.97
N TYR A 112 -6.62 3.60 14.59
CA TYR A 112 -7.27 3.75 13.29
C TYR A 112 -8.53 4.63 13.34
N GLY A 113 -8.83 5.24 14.49
CA GLY A 113 -10.03 6.07 14.68
C GLY A 113 -11.34 5.27 14.74
N LEU A 114 -11.27 3.97 15.08
CA LEU A 114 -12.40 3.04 15.08
C LEU A 114 -13.01 2.78 16.47
N GLY A 115 -12.68 3.59 17.48
CA GLY A 115 -13.17 3.40 18.85
C GLY A 115 -12.33 2.41 19.66
N ALA A 116 -12.92 1.77 20.68
CA ALA A 116 -12.25 0.78 21.53
C ALA A 116 -12.50 -0.66 21.07
N VAL A 117 -11.73 -1.61 21.60
CA VAL A 117 -11.95 -3.04 21.36
C VAL A 117 -13.34 -3.41 21.89
N GLY A 118 -14.16 -4.02 21.02
CA GLY A 118 -15.57 -4.32 21.32
C GLY A 118 -16.57 -3.22 20.93
N GLU A 119 -16.08 -2.03 20.55
CA GLU A 119 -16.92 -0.87 20.16
C GLU A 119 -16.69 -0.46 18.69
N ILE A 120 -16.03 -1.30 17.90
CA ILE A 120 -15.78 -1.03 16.48
C ILE A 120 -17.13 -0.96 15.74
N PRO A 121 -17.38 0.10 14.94
CA PRO A 121 -18.61 0.23 14.17
C PRO A 121 -18.84 -1.00 13.27
N GLY A 122 -20.09 -1.47 13.20
CA GLY A 122 -20.43 -2.67 12.42
C GLY A 122 -20.03 -2.59 10.94
N ALA A 123 -20.13 -1.41 10.33
CA ALA A 123 -19.66 -1.19 8.95
C ALA A 123 -18.15 -1.46 8.79
N SER A 124 -17.34 -0.92 9.70
CA SER A 124 -15.89 -1.13 9.70
C SER A 124 -15.51 -2.59 9.96
N LEU A 125 -16.26 -3.30 10.81
CA LEU A 125 -16.07 -4.75 11.00
C LEU A 125 -16.32 -5.53 9.70
N VAL A 126 -17.35 -5.17 8.93
CA VAL A 126 -17.63 -5.77 7.63
C VAL A 126 -16.50 -5.47 6.64
N GLU A 127 -16.08 -4.22 6.51
CA GLU A 127 -15.00 -3.80 5.62
C GLU A 127 -13.67 -4.52 5.94
N MET A 128 -13.30 -4.58 7.22
CA MET A 128 -12.10 -5.28 7.68
C MET A 128 -12.18 -6.79 7.45
N SER A 129 -13.35 -7.40 7.65
CA SER A 129 -13.57 -8.83 7.40
C SER A 129 -13.42 -9.16 5.91
N LEU A 130 -14.01 -8.34 5.03
CA LEU A 130 -13.87 -8.49 3.58
C LEU A 130 -12.42 -8.29 3.14
N GLY A 131 -11.75 -7.23 3.62
CA GLY A 131 -10.35 -6.97 3.31
C GLY A 131 -9.44 -8.11 3.76
N THR A 132 -9.68 -8.68 4.95
CA THR A 132 -8.93 -9.83 5.46
C THR A 132 -9.18 -11.07 4.62
N ALA A 133 -10.44 -11.36 4.26
CA ALA A 133 -10.78 -12.54 3.45
C ALA A 133 -10.16 -12.46 2.05
N ILE A 134 -10.32 -11.32 1.37
CA ILE A 134 -9.73 -11.09 0.04
C ILE A 134 -8.20 -11.15 0.12
N GLY A 135 -7.60 -10.53 1.15
CA GLY A 135 -6.16 -10.55 1.37
C GLY A 135 -5.62 -11.97 1.60
N ALA A 136 -6.29 -12.76 2.44
CA ALA A 136 -5.89 -14.15 2.74
C ALA A 136 -6.04 -15.07 1.51
N ILE A 137 -7.11 -14.91 0.72
CA ILE A 137 -7.30 -15.63 -0.54
C ILE A 137 -6.22 -15.25 -1.55
N THR A 138 -5.91 -13.95 -1.68
CA THR A 138 -4.86 -13.46 -2.58
C THR A 138 -3.49 -13.99 -2.16
N PHE A 139 -3.18 -13.99 -0.87
CA PHE A 139 -1.91 -14.51 -0.34
C PHE A 139 -1.75 -16.02 -0.58
N SER A 140 -2.81 -16.80 -0.35
CA SER A 140 -2.75 -18.26 -0.50
C SER A 140 -2.88 -18.74 -1.96
N GLY A 141 -3.48 -17.92 -2.83
CA GLY A 141 -3.75 -18.28 -4.23
C GLY A 141 -2.74 -17.77 -5.26
N SER A 142 -1.89 -16.80 -4.92
CA SER A 142 -0.87 -16.24 -5.82
C SER A 142 0.47 -16.94 -5.66
#